data_AF-A0A0A1U4G1-F1
#
_entry.id   AF-A0A0A1U4G1-F1
#
_cell.length_a   1.000
_cell.length_b   1.000
_cell.length_c   1.000
_cell.angle_alpha   90.00
_cell.angle_beta   90.00
_cell.angle_gamma   90.00
#
_symmetry.space_group_name_H-M   'P 1'
#
loop_
_entity.id
_entity.type
_entity.pdbx_description
1 polymer ?
#
loop_
_entity_poly.entity_id
_entity_poly.type
_entity_poly.pdbx_seq_one_letter_code
_entity_poly.pdbx_strand_id
1 'polypeptide(L)'
;MSNGIIDFSKYIAFSYVPLEEDEMKFRLDVDFICPPDFDIDNVCLGLYCFRRFKLKNYTSLLPLQKEQQQYQFPINLPDGFYDVKILRMEGLKYLELYTEKKIHVTKVPALQISANFLPQKSVLSVTLNHSPFKGDYFGVFFSSTDSMREKHMIDHTKHFFSSAKKECFFRVNSDFFEKGKEYEIRYFRGDCSIEAINYVTKWDITFIPSAISNTFSV
;
A
#
# COMPACT_ATOMS: atom_id res chain seq x y z
N MET A 1 -15.74 -13.71 -32.52
CA MET A 1 -14.66 -14.23 -31.66
C MET A 1 -15.11 -14.01 -30.23
N SER A 2 -15.17 -15.08 -29.43
CA SER A 2 -15.59 -14.98 -28.03
C SER A 2 -14.59 -14.10 -27.27
N ASN A 3 -15.04 -12.95 -26.78
CA ASN A 3 -14.30 -12.15 -25.80
C ASN A 3 -14.26 -12.95 -24.48
N GLY A 4 -13.42 -13.97 -24.44
CA GLY A 4 -13.08 -14.64 -23.20
C GLY A 4 -12.43 -13.61 -22.30
N ILE A 5 -12.99 -13.41 -21.11
CA ILE A 5 -12.32 -12.63 -20.06
C ILE A 5 -11.00 -13.35 -19.78
N ILE A 6 -9.88 -12.69 -20.06
CA ILE A 6 -8.55 -13.23 -19.77
C ILE A 6 -8.38 -13.24 -18.25
N ASP A 7 -8.14 -14.42 -17.70
CA ASP A 7 -7.79 -14.60 -16.29
C ASP A 7 -6.28 -14.44 -16.12
N PHE A 8 -5.83 -13.20 -15.88
CA PHE A 8 -4.43 -12.85 -15.71
C PHE A 8 -3.75 -13.51 -14.51
N SER A 9 -4.50 -14.02 -13.53
CA SER A 9 -3.93 -14.66 -12.32
C SER A 9 -3.08 -15.90 -12.62
N LYS A 10 -3.28 -16.52 -13.80
CA LYS A 10 -2.50 -17.68 -14.28
C LYS A 10 -1.22 -17.29 -15.02
N TYR A 11 -1.06 -16.00 -15.31
CA TYR A 11 -0.04 -15.45 -16.19
C TYR A 11 0.88 -14.48 -15.45
N ILE A 12 0.66 -14.27 -14.15
CA ILE A 12 1.45 -13.37 -13.34
C ILE A 12 1.78 -14.01 -12.00
N ALA A 13 3.03 -13.92 -11.58
CA ALA A 13 3.49 -14.31 -10.26
C ALA A 13 4.38 -13.22 -9.68
N PHE A 14 4.42 -13.16 -8.34
CA PHE A 14 5.12 -12.13 -7.61
C PHE A 14 6.05 -12.78 -6.59
N SER A 15 7.27 -12.28 -6.52
CA SER A 15 8.20 -12.57 -5.44
C SER A 15 8.90 -11.28 -5.01
N TYR A 16 9.45 -11.26 -3.81
CA TYR A 16 10.18 -10.11 -3.33
C TYR A 16 11.43 -10.55 -2.60
N VAL A 17 12.48 -9.73 -2.72
CA VAL A 17 13.81 -10.01 -2.18
C VAL A 17 14.25 -8.80 -1.35
N PRO A 18 14.66 -8.99 -0.08
CA PRO A 18 15.31 -7.93 0.69
C PRO A 18 16.61 -7.48 0.02
N LEU A 19 16.90 -6.19 0.03
CA LEU A 19 18.15 -5.66 -0.53
C LEU A 19 19.30 -5.83 0.47
N GLU A 20 20.48 -6.19 -0.03
CA GLU A 20 21.68 -6.38 0.81
C GLU A 20 22.19 -5.06 1.42
N GLU A 21 22.05 -3.96 0.68
CA GLU A 21 22.53 -2.62 1.06
C GLU A 21 21.60 -1.91 2.07
N ASP A 22 20.32 -2.28 2.09
CA ASP A 22 19.32 -1.77 3.02
C ASP A 22 18.30 -2.87 3.32
N GLU A 23 18.49 -3.51 4.48
CA GLU A 23 17.68 -4.65 4.91
C GLU A 23 16.19 -4.32 5.11
N MET A 24 15.82 -3.03 5.11
CA MET A 24 14.45 -2.55 5.24
C MET A 24 13.82 -2.20 3.89
N LYS A 25 14.58 -2.35 2.80
CA LYS A 25 14.12 -2.15 1.43
C LYS A 25 14.08 -3.47 0.67
N PHE A 26 13.20 -3.50 -0.32
CA PHE A 26 12.90 -4.70 -1.08
C PHE A 26 12.85 -4.40 -2.57
N ARG A 27 13.19 -5.42 -3.35
CA ARG A 27 12.86 -5.49 -4.77
C ARG A 27 11.63 -6.37 -4.94
N LEU A 28 10.69 -5.94 -5.77
CA LEU A 28 9.56 -6.77 -6.22
C LEU A 28 9.86 -7.30 -7.61
N ASP A 29 9.98 -8.61 -7.71
CA ASP A 29 10.17 -9.35 -8.95
C ASP A 29 8.80 -9.84 -9.44
N VAL A 30 8.48 -9.55 -10.70
CA VAL A 30 7.22 -9.95 -11.34
C VAL A 30 7.54 -10.86 -12.52
N ASP A 31 7.08 -12.10 -12.45
CA ASP A 31 7.09 -13.02 -13.58
C ASP A 31 5.76 -12.86 -14.33
N PHE A 32 5.81 -12.51 -15.61
CA PHE A 32 4.64 -12.35 -16.47
C PHE A 32 4.80 -13.16 -17.75
N ILE A 33 3.79 -13.95 -18.10
CA ILE A 33 3.73 -14.71 -19.34
C ILE A 33 2.60 -14.15 -20.19
N CYS A 34 2.90 -13.59 -21.36
CA CYS A 34 1.85 -13.06 -22.24
C CYS A 34 0.83 -14.16 -22.59
N PRO A 35 -0.48 -13.97 -22.31
CA PRO A 35 -1.48 -14.94 -22.70
C PRO A 35 -1.49 -15.16 -24.23
N PRO A 36 -1.79 -16.39 -24.70
CA PRO A 36 -2.00 -16.64 -26.12
C PRO A 36 -3.09 -15.71 -26.66
N ASP A 37 -2.87 -15.16 -27.86
CA ASP A 37 -3.80 -14.25 -28.56
C ASP A 37 -4.12 -12.93 -27.83
N PHE A 38 -3.39 -12.60 -26.75
CA PHE A 38 -3.49 -11.29 -26.11
C PHE A 38 -2.65 -10.25 -26.85
N ASP A 39 -3.30 -9.14 -27.18
CA ASP A 39 -2.63 -7.95 -27.71
C ASP A 39 -1.92 -7.20 -26.57
N ILE A 40 -0.60 -7.36 -26.52
CA ILE A 40 0.28 -6.76 -25.51
C ILE A 40 0.61 -5.30 -25.81
N ASP A 41 0.27 -4.79 -26.99
CA ASP A 41 0.60 -3.43 -27.37
C ASP A 41 -0.03 -2.43 -26.40
N ASN A 42 0.77 -1.46 -25.98
CA ASN A 42 0.38 -0.41 -25.03
C ASN A 42 -0.05 -0.93 -23.65
N VAL A 43 0.40 -2.12 -23.23
CA VAL A 43 0.13 -2.66 -21.89
C VAL A 43 1.33 -2.43 -20.97
N CYS A 44 1.07 -2.10 -19.71
CA CYS A 44 2.10 -1.92 -18.68
C CYS A 44 1.72 -2.55 -17.34
N LEU A 45 2.74 -2.90 -16.57
CA LEU A 45 2.64 -3.16 -15.13
C LEU A 45 2.71 -1.84 -14.38
N GLY A 46 1.79 -1.63 -13.44
CA GLY A 46 1.85 -0.52 -12.51
C GLY A 46 1.94 -0.98 -11.08
N LEU A 47 2.92 -0.45 -10.35
CA LEU A 47 3.05 -0.63 -8.91
C LEU A 47 2.36 0.53 -8.19
N TYR A 48 1.49 0.19 -7.24
CA TYR A 48 0.74 1.16 -6.45
C TYR A 48 0.92 0.88 -4.97
N CYS A 49 0.85 1.95 -4.17
CA CYS A 49 0.57 1.78 -2.75
C CYS A 49 -0.86 1.21 -2.58
N PHE A 50 -1.02 0.32 -1.59
CA PHE A 50 -2.27 -0.39 -1.31
C PHE A 50 -3.52 0.52 -1.30
N ARG A 51 -4.63 0.01 -1.84
CA ARG A 51 -5.96 0.67 -1.89
C ARG A 51 -6.01 1.99 -2.65
N ARG A 52 -4.98 2.34 -3.44
CA ARG A 52 -5.00 3.60 -4.18
C ARG A 52 -5.91 3.50 -5.41
N PHE A 53 -7.02 4.24 -5.39
CA PHE A 53 -8.07 4.15 -6.41
C PHE A 53 -7.73 4.84 -7.74
N LYS A 54 -6.83 5.85 -7.74
CA LYS A 54 -6.56 6.67 -8.93
C LYS A 54 -5.17 6.42 -9.50
N LEU A 55 -5.12 6.30 -10.84
CA LEU A 55 -3.92 6.22 -11.68
C LEU A 55 -2.94 7.38 -11.51
N LYS A 56 -3.34 8.45 -10.83
CA LYS A 56 -2.58 9.69 -10.73
C LYS A 56 -1.27 9.54 -9.96
N ASN A 57 -1.01 8.45 -9.25
CA ASN A 57 0.18 8.33 -8.40
C ASN A 57 0.59 6.86 -8.24
N TYR A 58 0.93 6.22 -9.35
CA TYR A 58 1.67 4.98 -9.31
C TYR A 58 3.05 5.24 -8.70
N THR A 59 3.62 4.23 -8.05
CA THR A 59 4.99 4.25 -7.57
C THR A 59 5.95 4.06 -8.75
N SER A 60 5.65 3.10 -9.63
CA SER A 60 6.40 2.88 -10.88
C SER A 60 5.51 2.24 -11.96
N LEU A 61 5.82 2.49 -13.23
CA LEU A 61 5.21 1.83 -14.39
C LEU A 61 6.29 1.15 -15.23
N LEU A 62 6.00 -0.04 -15.75
CA LEU A 62 6.88 -0.77 -16.66
C LEU A 62 6.08 -1.24 -17.88
N PRO A 63 6.48 -0.88 -19.12
CA PRO A 63 5.85 -1.43 -20.31
C PRO A 63 6.09 -2.94 -20.36
N LEU A 64 5.03 -3.71 -20.67
CA LEU A 64 5.14 -5.14 -20.90
C LEU A 64 5.58 -5.39 -22.34
N GLN A 65 6.38 -6.43 -22.53
CA GLN A 65 6.85 -6.90 -23.84
C GLN A 65 6.51 -8.38 -24.00
N LYS A 66 6.32 -8.81 -25.25
CA LYS A 66 5.86 -10.16 -25.56
C LYS A 66 6.87 -11.24 -25.17
N GLU A 67 8.15 -10.98 -25.41
CA GLU A 67 9.25 -11.94 -25.19
C GLU A 67 9.86 -11.85 -23.79
N GLN A 68 9.60 -10.76 -23.06
CA GLN A 68 10.15 -10.56 -21.71
C GLN A 68 9.23 -11.18 -20.66
N GLN A 69 9.80 -12.10 -19.87
CA GLN A 69 9.06 -12.83 -18.83
C GLN A 69 9.27 -12.27 -17.43
N GLN A 70 10.37 -11.56 -17.17
CA GLN A 70 10.71 -11.09 -15.83
C GLN A 70 10.82 -9.56 -15.80
N TYR A 71 10.21 -8.95 -14.80
CA TYR A 71 10.15 -7.52 -14.62
C TYR A 71 10.56 -7.12 -13.21
N GLN A 72 11.30 -6.02 -13.11
CA GLN A 72 11.76 -5.45 -11.85
C GLN A 72 11.48 -3.96 -11.86
N PHE A 73 10.75 -3.48 -10.85
CA PHE A 73 10.52 -2.05 -10.71
C PHE A 73 11.85 -1.34 -10.33
N PRO A 74 12.21 -0.22 -10.97
CA PRO A 74 13.45 0.52 -10.73
C PRO A 74 13.36 1.35 -9.43
N ILE A 75 12.79 0.78 -8.38
CA ILE A 75 12.60 1.47 -7.11
C ILE A 75 12.67 0.49 -5.95
N ASN A 76 13.41 0.90 -4.93
CA ASN A 76 13.54 0.16 -3.69
C ASN A 76 12.29 0.40 -2.84
N LEU A 77 11.60 -0.68 -2.51
CA LEU A 77 10.31 -0.64 -1.82
C LEU A 77 10.53 -0.65 -0.31
N PRO A 78 9.96 0.28 0.46
CA PRO A 78 9.79 0.11 1.90
C PRO A 78 8.95 -1.13 2.24
N ASP A 79 9.08 -1.59 3.47
CA ASP A 79 8.18 -2.60 4.05
C ASP A 79 6.70 -2.14 4.00
N GLY A 80 5.83 -3.00 3.47
CA GLY A 80 4.39 -2.83 3.62
C GLY A 80 3.55 -3.34 2.44
N PHE A 81 2.36 -2.76 2.30
CA PHE A 81 1.35 -3.24 1.35
C PHE A 81 1.35 -2.48 0.02
N TYR A 82 1.30 -3.25 -1.05
CA TYR A 82 1.25 -2.78 -2.43
C TYR A 82 0.12 -3.44 -3.21
N ASP A 83 -0.32 -2.79 -4.27
CA ASP A 83 -1.13 -3.38 -5.32
C ASP A 83 -0.32 -3.37 -6.64
N VAL A 84 -0.40 -4.44 -7.42
CA VAL A 84 0.16 -4.47 -8.79
C VAL A 84 -0.97 -4.57 -9.78
N LYS A 85 -0.93 -3.72 -10.81
CA LYS A 85 -1.96 -3.63 -11.84
C LYS A 85 -1.40 -3.93 -13.21
N ILE A 86 -2.17 -4.61 -14.04
CA ILE A 86 -1.96 -4.64 -15.49
C ILE A 86 -2.89 -3.61 -16.10
N LEU A 87 -2.32 -2.69 -16.86
CA LEU A 87 -3.03 -1.55 -17.43
C LEU A 87 -2.83 -1.51 -18.94
N ARG A 88 -3.85 -1.16 -19.70
CA ARG A 88 -3.74 -0.81 -21.12
C ARG A 88 -3.83 0.71 -21.30
N MET A 89 -2.90 1.29 -22.03
CA MET A 89 -2.95 2.69 -22.43
C MET A 89 -3.92 2.87 -23.60
N GLU A 90 -4.90 3.74 -23.42
CA GLU A 90 -5.88 4.15 -24.44
C GLU A 90 -5.84 5.68 -24.56
N GLY A 91 -5.00 6.18 -25.48
CA GLY A 91 -4.73 7.61 -25.62
C GLY A 91 -4.10 8.19 -24.35
N LEU A 92 -4.81 9.08 -23.65
CA LEU A 92 -4.36 9.72 -22.40
C LEU A 92 -4.90 9.02 -21.13
N LYS A 93 -5.56 7.86 -21.28
CA LYS A 93 -6.16 7.11 -20.18
C LYS A 93 -5.48 5.76 -20.03
N TYR A 94 -5.57 5.20 -18.82
CA TYR A 94 -5.24 3.79 -18.59
C TYR A 94 -6.53 3.04 -18.24
N LEU A 95 -6.71 1.88 -18.86
CA LEU A 95 -7.74 0.90 -18.55
C LEU A 95 -7.14 -0.18 -17.65
N GLU A 96 -7.74 -0.43 -16.49
CA GLU A 96 -7.32 -1.51 -15.59
C GLU A 96 -7.82 -2.86 -16.14
N LEU A 97 -6.88 -3.77 -16.44
CA LEU A 97 -7.17 -5.12 -16.93
C LEU A 97 -7.13 -6.16 -15.81
N TYR A 98 -6.24 -5.95 -14.83
CA TYR A 98 -6.04 -6.83 -13.69
C TYR A 98 -5.47 -6.05 -12.51
N THR A 99 -5.81 -6.47 -11.29
CA THR A 99 -5.17 -6.00 -10.06
C THR A 99 -4.90 -7.18 -9.14
N GLU A 100 -3.63 -7.42 -8.84
CA GLU A 100 -3.24 -8.16 -7.64
C GLU A 100 -3.31 -7.21 -6.45
N LYS A 101 -4.12 -7.54 -5.45
CA LYS A 101 -4.35 -6.68 -4.30
C LYS A 101 -3.56 -7.17 -3.10
N LYS A 102 -3.06 -6.22 -2.30
CA LYS A 102 -2.51 -6.48 -0.96
C LYS A 102 -1.29 -7.40 -0.97
N ILE A 103 -0.37 -7.21 -1.92
CA ILE A 103 0.96 -7.82 -1.88
C ILE A 103 1.69 -7.22 -0.67
N HIS A 104 2.03 -8.07 0.30
CA HIS A 104 2.74 -7.65 1.51
C HIS A 104 4.22 -7.98 1.38
N VAL A 105 5.04 -6.93 1.35
CA VAL A 105 6.49 -7.05 1.25
C VAL A 105 7.08 -6.74 2.63
N THR A 106 7.65 -7.75 3.28
CA THR A 106 8.18 -7.64 4.66
C THR A 106 9.31 -8.64 4.91
N LYS A 107 10.28 -8.25 5.75
CA LYS A 107 11.36 -9.12 6.26
C LYS A 107 10.98 -9.76 7.60
N VAL A 108 10.05 -9.14 8.33
CA VAL A 108 9.58 -9.62 9.65
C VAL A 108 8.33 -10.48 9.50
N PRO A 109 8.04 -11.40 10.46
CA PRO A 109 6.74 -12.05 10.55
C PRO A 109 5.65 -11.00 10.45
N ALA A 110 4.61 -11.27 9.64
CA ALA A 110 3.60 -10.28 9.26
C ALA A 110 3.24 -9.34 10.42
N LEU A 111 3.57 -8.06 10.27
CA LEU A 111 3.25 -7.04 11.27
C LEU A 111 1.73 -7.02 11.45
N GLN A 112 1.30 -7.26 12.68
CA GLN A 112 -0.11 -7.23 13.05
C GLN A 112 -0.32 -6.05 13.99
N ILE A 113 -1.34 -5.28 13.68
CA ILE A 113 -1.84 -4.19 14.50
C ILE A 113 -3.30 -4.47 14.83
N SER A 114 -3.69 -4.23 16.07
CA SER A 114 -5.08 -4.23 16.49
C SER A 114 -5.42 -2.89 17.14
N ALA A 115 -6.68 -2.49 16.97
CA ALA A 115 -7.19 -1.25 17.49
C ALA A 115 -8.48 -1.51 18.25
N ASN A 116 -8.58 -0.96 19.47
CA ASN A 116 -9.78 -1.02 20.28
C ASN A 116 -10.12 0.36 20.83
N PHE A 117 -11.28 0.87 20.45
CA PHE A 117 -11.79 2.12 20.99
C PHE A 117 -12.56 1.88 22.28
N LEU A 118 -12.27 2.67 23.31
CA LEU A 118 -12.89 2.62 24.63
C LEU A 118 -13.75 3.89 24.81
N PRO A 119 -15.04 3.85 24.44
CA PRO A 119 -15.88 5.06 24.35
C PRO A 119 -15.99 5.82 25.67
N GLN A 120 -16.11 5.10 26.78
CA GLN A 120 -16.25 5.67 28.12
C GLN A 120 -15.07 6.56 28.54
N LYS A 121 -13.90 6.35 27.93
CA LYS A 121 -12.68 7.08 28.26
C LYS A 121 -12.18 7.94 27.10
N SER A 122 -12.84 7.89 25.94
CA SER A 122 -12.34 8.48 24.68
C SER A 122 -10.88 8.09 24.41
N VAL A 123 -10.57 6.81 24.64
CA VAL A 123 -9.22 6.26 24.49
C VAL A 123 -9.23 5.22 23.38
N LEU A 124 -8.24 5.32 22.49
CA LEU A 124 -7.89 4.29 21.53
C LEU A 124 -6.70 3.49 22.08
N SER A 125 -6.87 2.18 22.28
CA SER A 125 -5.76 1.24 22.48
C SER A 125 -5.30 0.71 21.13
N VAL A 126 -3.99 0.77 20.89
CA VAL A 126 -3.33 0.26 19.69
C VAL A 126 -2.25 -0.72 20.11
N THR A 127 -2.32 -1.94 19.59
CA THR A 127 -1.39 -3.03 19.94
C THR A 127 -0.70 -3.58 18.69
N LEU A 128 0.61 -3.77 18.78
CA LEU A 128 1.48 -4.36 17.78
C LEU A 128 1.98 -5.73 18.26
N ASN A 129 2.14 -6.69 17.34
CA ASN A 129 2.81 -7.95 17.66
C ASN A 129 4.34 -7.83 17.78
N HIS A 130 4.92 -6.71 17.33
CA HIS A 130 6.36 -6.42 17.34
C HIS A 130 6.68 -5.11 18.08
N SER A 131 7.92 -4.98 18.56
CA SER A 131 8.39 -3.72 19.15
C SER A 131 8.58 -2.65 18.07
N PRO A 132 8.02 -1.44 18.24
CA PRO A 132 8.15 -0.39 17.24
C PRO A 132 9.59 0.14 17.18
N PHE A 133 10.03 0.53 15.98
CA PHE A 133 11.33 1.14 15.76
C PHE A 133 11.25 2.65 15.90
N LYS A 134 12.42 3.29 16.06
CA LYS A 134 12.49 4.75 16.17
C LYS A 134 11.96 5.40 14.89
N GLY A 135 11.03 6.33 15.04
CA GLY A 135 10.40 7.06 13.93
C GLY A 135 9.16 6.38 13.35
N ASP A 136 8.85 5.16 13.79
CA ASP A 136 7.59 4.51 13.43
C ASP A 136 6.41 5.25 14.06
N TYR A 137 5.33 5.34 13.32
CA TYR A 137 4.11 6.04 13.73
C TYR A 137 2.88 5.32 13.22
N PHE A 138 1.71 5.71 13.73
CA PHE A 138 0.45 5.30 13.14
C PHE A 138 -0.46 6.51 12.91
N GLY A 139 -1.46 6.30 12.06
CA GLY A 139 -2.53 7.25 11.82
C GLY A 139 -3.90 6.59 11.89
N VAL A 140 -4.91 7.40 12.20
CA VAL A 140 -6.32 7.01 12.16
C VAL A 140 -6.92 7.45 10.83
N PHE A 141 -7.58 6.55 10.13
CA PHE A 141 -8.20 6.79 8.84
C PHE A 141 -9.63 6.28 8.85
N PHE A 142 -10.50 6.86 8.01
CA PHE A 142 -11.71 6.15 7.61
C PHE A 142 -11.32 4.84 6.91
N SER A 143 -12.04 3.75 7.22
CA SER A 143 -11.80 2.45 6.58
C SER A 143 -11.97 2.49 5.06
N SER A 144 -12.82 3.40 4.57
CA SER A 144 -13.07 3.64 3.15
C SER A 144 -12.01 4.51 2.46
N THR A 145 -11.01 5.04 3.17
CA THR A 145 -10.02 5.95 2.59
C THR A 145 -9.13 5.20 1.58
N ASP A 146 -9.16 5.64 0.34
CA ASP A 146 -8.44 5.11 -0.82
C ASP A 146 -7.14 5.88 -1.13
N SER A 147 -6.64 6.64 -0.16
CA SER A 147 -5.46 7.48 -0.27
C SER A 147 -4.54 7.27 0.93
N MET A 148 -3.24 7.32 0.68
CA MET A 148 -2.20 7.07 1.67
C MET A 148 -1.38 8.34 1.98
N ARG A 149 -1.99 9.52 1.78
CA ARG A 149 -1.37 10.80 2.16
C ARG A 149 -1.80 11.21 3.57
N GLU A 150 -0.88 11.83 4.32
CA GLU A 150 -1.10 12.31 5.69
C GLU A 150 -2.32 13.23 5.85
N LYS A 151 -2.63 14.04 4.84
CA LYS A 151 -3.82 14.92 4.85
C LYS A 151 -5.17 14.18 4.93
N HIS A 152 -5.16 12.86 4.74
CA HIS A 152 -6.35 12.01 4.91
C HIS A 152 -6.40 11.28 6.26
N MET A 153 -5.40 11.49 7.11
CA MET A 153 -5.50 11.12 8.52
C MET A 153 -6.53 12.02 9.19
N ILE A 154 -7.35 11.42 10.05
CA ILE A 154 -8.39 12.12 10.83
C ILE A 154 -7.76 13.09 11.83
N ASP A 155 -6.60 12.72 12.36
CA ASP A 155 -5.72 13.59 13.11
C ASP A 155 -4.40 13.67 12.32
N HIS A 156 -4.01 14.88 11.89
CA HIS A 156 -2.74 15.11 11.18
C HIS A 156 -1.51 14.91 12.08
N THR A 157 -1.71 14.58 13.35
CA THR A 157 -0.64 14.27 14.28
C THR A 157 -0.14 12.84 14.05
N LYS A 158 1.17 12.71 13.83
CA LYS A 158 1.84 11.41 13.88
C LYS A 158 1.93 10.96 15.33
N HIS A 159 1.31 9.83 15.64
CA HIS A 159 1.37 9.24 16.96
C HIS A 159 2.51 8.23 17.00
N PHE A 160 3.58 8.59 17.72
CA PHE A 160 4.76 7.75 17.86
C PHE A 160 4.59 6.75 18.99
N PHE A 161 5.07 5.53 18.79
CA PHE A 161 5.24 4.61 19.90
C PHE A 161 6.50 4.98 20.70
N SER A 162 6.40 4.99 22.03
CA SER A 162 7.61 5.00 22.86
C SER A 162 8.34 3.68 22.66
N SER A 163 9.60 3.72 22.21
CA SER A 163 10.43 2.55 21.98
C SER A 163 10.31 1.55 23.14
N ALA A 164 9.99 0.28 22.83
CA ALA A 164 9.79 -0.87 23.73
C ALA A 164 8.36 -1.21 24.17
N LYS A 165 7.33 -0.39 23.90
CA LYS A 165 5.93 -0.78 24.22
C LYS A 165 5.17 -1.23 22.98
N LYS A 166 4.72 -2.49 23.02
CA LYS A 166 3.86 -3.11 22.00
C LYS A 166 2.41 -2.62 22.07
N GLU A 167 2.00 -2.02 23.17
CA GLU A 167 0.66 -1.44 23.34
C GLU A 167 0.80 0.02 23.73
N CYS A 168 -0.01 0.89 23.14
CA CYS A 168 -0.09 2.30 23.48
C CYS A 168 -1.55 2.77 23.54
N PHE A 169 -1.80 3.73 24.42
CA PHE A 169 -3.11 4.31 24.65
C PHE A 169 -3.09 5.78 24.26
N PHE A 170 -4.04 6.18 23.41
CA PHE A 170 -4.14 7.53 22.90
C PHE A 170 -5.49 8.09 23.29
N ARG A 171 -5.48 9.27 23.92
CA ARG A 171 -6.71 10.05 24.01
C ARG A 171 -7.01 10.56 22.61
N VAL A 172 -8.20 10.29 22.14
CA VAL A 172 -8.66 10.78 20.85
C VAL A 172 -9.74 11.82 21.10
N ASN A 173 -9.69 12.93 20.35
CA ASN A 173 -10.77 13.89 20.40
C ASN A 173 -11.98 13.29 19.64
N SER A 174 -13.06 13.02 20.37
CA SER A 174 -14.31 12.49 19.81
C SER A 174 -14.87 13.33 18.67
N ASP A 175 -14.58 14.64 18.65
CA ASP A 175 -15.07 15.57 17.63
C ASP A 175 -14.51 15.28 16.23
N PHE A 176 -13.40 14.57 16.13
CA PHE A 176 -12.85 14.13 14.85
C PHE A 176 -13.53 12.89 14.28
N PHE A 177 -14.41 12.24 15.05
CA PHE A 177 -15.10 11.03 14.63
C PHE A 177 -16.55 11.36 14.27
N GLU A 178 -16.88 11.11 13.00
CA GLU A 178 -18.23 11.08 12.49
C GLU A 178 -19.00 9.83 12.95
N LYS A 179 -20.25 10.05 13.39
CA LYS A 179 -21.18 8.99 13.79
C LYS A 179 -21.51 8.07 12.60
N GLY A 180 -21.49 6.75 12.84
CA GLY A 180 -21.85 5.74 11.84
C GLY A 180 -20.77 5.50 10.77
N LYS A 181 -19.57 6.02 10.97
CA LYS A 181 -18.39 5.71 10.15
C LYS A 181 -17.51 4.68 10.84
N GLU A 182 -16.81 3.91 10.01
CA GLU A 182 -15.79 2.98 10.47
C GLU A 182 -14.39 3.56 10.25
N TYR A 183 -13.52 3.23 11.19
CA TYR A 183 -12.15 3.70 11.27
C TYR A 183 -11.19 2.53 11.29
N GLU A 184 -9.98 2.75 10.81
CA GLU A 184 -8.87 1.80 10.91
C GLU A 184 -7.59 2.53 11.30
N ILE A 185 -6.69 1.80 11.95
CA ILE A 185 -5.33 2.25 12.22
C ILE A 185 -4.41 1.71 11.16
N ARG A 186 -3.58 2.59 10.60
CA ARG A 186 -2.50 2.21 9.68
C ARG A 186 -1.18 2.52 10.36
N TYR A 187 -0.33 1.51 10.43
CA TYR A 187 1.02 1.60 10.97
C TYR A 187 2.02 1.87 9.85
N PHE A 188 2.98 2.75 10.11
CA PHE A 188 3.98 3.19 9.16
C PHE A 188 5.37 3.11 9.80
N ARG A 189 6.31 2.52 9.08
CA ARG A 189 7.73 2.56 9.45
C ARG A 189 8.31 3.95 9.24
N GLY A 190 9.37 4.29 9.97
CA GLY A 190 10.06 5.59 9.82
C GLY A 190 10.52 5.91 8.40
N ASP A 191 10.81 4.88 7.59
CA ASP A 191 11.28 4.96 6.20
C ASP A 191 10.21 4.57 5.17
N CYS A 192 8.92 4.62 5.55
CA CYS A 192 7.79 4.16 4.74
C CYS A 192 7.47 5.03 3.51
N SER A 193 8.14 6.17 3.32
CA SER A 193 7.81 7.10 2.23
C SER A 193 8.51 6.72 0.94
N ILE A 194 7.79 6.83 -0.17
CA ILE A 194 8.32 6.80 -1.52
C ILE A 194 8.04 8.12 -2.20
N GLU A 195 9.08 8.72 -2.78
CA GLU A 195 8.96 9.84 -3.70
C GLU A 195 8.66 9.29 -5.10
N ALA A 196 7.51 9.66 -5.65
CA ALA A 196 7.08 9.26 -6.99
C ALA A 196 6.93 10.50 -7.87
N ILE A 197 7.45 10.41 -9.10
CA ILE A 197 7.24 11.44 -10.11
C ILE A 197 5.84 11.26 -10.68
N ASN A 198 4.95 12.20 -10.38
CA ASN A 198 3.67 12.32 -11.05
C ASN A 198 3.85 13.18 -12.30
N TYR A 199 3.45 12.68 -13.48
CA TYR A 199 3.49 13.43 -14.75
C TYR A 199 2.77 14.79 -14.68
N VAL A 200 1.89 15.01 -13.70
CA VAL A 200 1.12 16.25 -13.52
C VAL A 200 1.69 17.17 -12.44
N THR A 201 2.17 16.65 -11.30
CA THR A 201 2.59 17.48 -10.15
C THR A 201 4.11 17.52 -9.92
N LYS A 202 4.91 16.87 -10.78
CA LYS A 202 6.38 16.74 -10.74
C LYS A 202 6.95 16.00 -9.52
N TRP A 203 6.35 16.13 -8.34
CA TRP A 203 6.73 15.42 -7.11
C TRP A 203 5.48 15.06 -6.29
N ASP A 204 5.33 13.79 -5.89
CA ASP A 204 4.35 13.33 -4.90
C ASP A 204 5.02 12.40 -3.90
N ILE A 205 4.68 12.52 -2.61
CA ILE A 205 5.17 11.63 -1.56
C ILE A 205 4.03 10.69 -1.17
N THR A 206 4.32 9.39 -1.17
CA THR A 206 3.37 8.34 -0.81
C THR A 206 3.90 7.57 0.38
N PHE A 207 3.07 7.35 1.40
CA PHE A 207 3.45 6.59 2.59
C PHE A 207 2.90 5.17 2.49
N ILE A 208 3.77 4.18 2.65
CA ILE A 208 3.41 2.77 2.53
C ILE A 208 3.04 2.22 3.93
N PRO A 209 1.78 1.77 4.15
CA PRO A 209 1.42 1.18 5.42
C PRO A 209 2.03 -0.22 5.55
N SER A 210 2.62 -0.51 6.70
CA SER A 210 3.25 -1.81 7.02
C SER A 210 2.32 -2.72 7.83
N ALA A 211 1.28 -2.15 8.46
CA ALA A 211 0.21 -2.91 9.10
C ALA A 211 -1.12 -2.13 9.03
N ILE A 212 -2.25 -2.84 8.96
CA ILE A 212 -3.60 -2.26 8.94
C ILE A 212 -4.44 -3.01 9.95
N SER A 213 -5.12 -2.29 10.85
CA SER A 213 -5.88 -2.90 11.95
C SER A 213 -7.22 -3.45 11.51
N ASN A 214 -7.89 -4.15 12.42
CA ASN A 214 -9.34 -4.28 12.39
C ASN A 214 -10.01 -2.89 12.33
N THR A 215 -11.24 -2.85 11.82
CA THR A 215 -12.06 -1.64 11.90
C THR A 215 -12.62 -1.46 13.30
N PHE A 216 -12.94 -0.22 13.64
CA PHE A 216 -13.64 0.16 14.86
C PHE A 216 -14.61 1.31 14.59
N SER A 217 -15.60 1.46 15.46
CA SER A 217 -16.55 2.58 15.46
C SER A 217 -16.39 3.38 16.76
N VAL A 218 -16.74 4.67 16.70
CA VAL A 218 -16.72 5.59 17.84
C VAL A 218 -18.14 5.96 18.27
#